data_AF-A0A2P7YZE6-F1
#
_entry.id   AF-A0A2P7YZE6-F1
#
_cell.length_a   1.000
_cell.length_b   1.000
_cell.length_c   1.000
_cell.angle_alpha   90.00
_cell.angle_beta   90.00
_cell.angle_gamma   90.00
#
_symmetry.space_group_name_H-M   'P 1'
#
loop_
_entity.id
_entity.type
_entity.pdbx_description
1 polymer ?
#
loop_
_entity_poly.entity_id
_entity_poly.type
_entity_poly.pdbx_seq_one_letter_code
_entity_poly.pdbx_strand_id
1 'polypeptide(L)'
;MLVSGIKRAASPLLFSHGVHVRRFTSLVEPCKHLEKNGASRGHTSLSPWYPHDGQIRYLASEQKLDSAAESTKTLKPIFDPESLYIVSIPITTHRSYIFCNHKLTFLDSSQKVPLYVRAEAKITGLARKGWDKLKASNVTINKKVVVLANKLLNTIPYDESCLQSFPAKKVMVREINEEHLKEMPKTLVTGDMSEKNVSVDQLKPIPFYHPRFQEALAILSQMHKCRDLYSSYHRKWAIWCAIGVPISLPLALIPVMPNVPGFYLAYRLYCHVKALMGVKNMGYLLETEGDQSLDPTPADTTHLSFQACPKLDVPYLADATFAKVKAEDNSENEQVLLTHDTVDRIVDHSGLEQLRDDLHKALNQELARLEKQLSEESVQ
;
A
#
# COMPACT_ATOMS: atom_id res chain seq x y z
N MET A 1 -63.22 -19.54 -10.04
CA MET A 1 -61.91 -19.20 -10.63
C MET A 1 -60.87 -19.28 -9.50
N LEU A 2 -60.42 -20.49 -9.12
CA LEU A 2 -59.09 -21.11 -9.44
C LEU A 2 -57.93 -20.23 -8.93
N VAL A 3 -57.16 -20.50 -7.85
CA VAL A 3 -56.50 -21.68 -7.24
C VAL A 3 -55.31 -22.27 -8.02
N SER A 4 -54.12 -22.17 -7.39
CA SER A 4 -52.92 -23.05 -7.42
C SER A 4 -51.98 -23.10 -8.63
N GLY A 5 -50.69 -23.34 -8.36
CA GLY A 5 -49.71 -23.74 -9.38
C GLY A 5 -48.23 -23.77 -8.97
N ILE A 6 -47.84 -24.61 -8.02
CA ILE A 6 -46.45 -25.05 -7.77
C ILE A 6 -45.98 -25.95 -8.92
N LYS A 7 -44.74 -25.80 -9.41
CA LYS A 7 -43.94 -26.94 -9.94
C LYS A 7 -42.45 -26.80 -9.59
N ARG A 8 -41.97 -27.78 -8.81
CA ARG A 8 -40.57 -28.23 -8.71
C ARG A 8 -40.27 -29.22 -9.85
N ALA A 9 -39.03 -29.27 -10.31
CA ALA A 9 -38.29 -30.46 -10.76
C ALA A 9 -36.80 -30.06 -10.78
N ALA A 10 -35.91 -30.52 -9.91
CA ALA A 10 -35.32 -31.87 -9.78
C ALA A 10 -34.38 -32.23 -10.95
N SER A 11 -33.08 -32.32 -10.63
CA SER A 11 -31.92 -32.79 -11.40
C SER A 11 -32.04 -34.27 -11.85
N PRO A 12 -31.16 -34.83 -12.72
CA PRO A 12 -29.81 -35.26 -12.27
C PRO A 12 -28.66 -35.27 -13.32
N LEU A 13 -27.43 -35.24 -12.78
CA LEU A 13 -26.20 -35.96 -13.16
C LEU A 13 -25.96 -36.39 -14.62
N LEU A 14 -24.80 -36.02 -15.17
CA LEU A 14 -23.92 -36.98 -15.84
C LEU A 14 -22.43 -36.58 -15.69
N PHE A 15 -21.70 -37.47 -15.03
CA PHE A 15 -20.25 -37.57 -14.95
C PHE A 15 -19.63 -37.89 -16.33
N SER A 16 -18.47 -37.30 -16.64
CA SER A 16 -17.40 -37.93 -17.44
C SER A 16 -16.13 -37.11 -17.24
N HIS A 17 -15.26 -37.45 -16.27
CA HIS A 17 -14.06 -38.28 -16.45
C HIS A 17 -13.29 -38.02 -17.76
N GLY A 18 -12.16 -37.33 -17.63
CA GLY A 18 -11.18 -37.13 -18.69
C GLY A 18 -9.83 -36.70 -18.11
N VAL A 19 -9.32 -37.47 -17.16
CA VAL A 19 -7.96 -37.37 -16.63
C VAL A 19 -6.99 -37.77 -17.75
N HIS A 20 -6.13 -36.86 -18.21
CA HIS A 20 -4.96 -37.23 -19.00
C HIS A 20 -3.70 -37.10 -18.13
N VAL A 21 -3.38 -38.21 -17.47
CA VAL A 21 -2.05 -38.50 -16.94
C VAL A 21 -1.09 -38.64 -18.14
N ARG A 22 0.00 -37.87 -18.15
CA ARG A 22 1.24 -38.28 -18.83
C ARG A 22 2.33 -38.38 -17.78
N ARG A 23 2.49 -39.60 -17.25
CA ARG A 23 3.74 -40.07 -16.65
C ARG A 23 4.69 -40.44 -17.80
N PHE A 24 5.88 -39.88 -17.79
CA PHE A 24 7.07 -40.55 -18.34
C PHE A 24 8.02 -40.80 -17.17
N THR A 25 7.94 -42.01 -16.64
CA THR A 25 9.10 -42.78 -16.12
C THR A 25 10.05 -43.00 -17.30
N SER A 26 11.37 -43.14 -17.21
CA SER A 26 12.34 -43.32 -16.15
C SER A 26 13.70 -43.28 -16.85
N LEU A 27 14.77 -42.85 -16.19
CA LEU A 27 16.07 -43.51 -16.33
C LEU A 27 16.88 -43.28 -15.06
N VAL A 28 17.05 -44.39 -14.36
CA VAL A 28 17.94 -44.62 -13.22
C VAL A 28 19.33 -44.88 -13.80
N GLU A 29 20.38 -44.29 -13.25
CA GLU A 29 21.45 -45.04 -12.55
C GLU A 29 22.46 -44.11 -11.84
N PRO A 30 23.19 -44.63 -10.83
CA PRO A 30 23.80 -43.84 -9.76
C PRO A 30 25.34 -43.87 -9.78
N CYS A 31 25.98 -42.99 -9.00
CA CYS A 31 27.25 -43.37 -8.39
C CYS A 31 27.41 -42.80 -6.99
N LYS A 32 27.56 -43.74 -6.04
CA LYS A 32 28.02 -43.59 -4.67
C LYS A 32 29.56 -43.50 -4.68
N HIS A 33 30.16 -42.69 -3.81
CA HIS A 33 30.95 -43.15 -2.64
C HIS A 33 31.85 -42.03 -2.07
N LEU A 34 31.69 -41.77 -0.75
CA LEU A 34 32.71 -41.90 0.33
C LEU A 34 33.76 -40.77 0.34
N GLU A 35 34.24 -40.25 1.46
CA GLU A 35 34.05 -40.55 2.88
C GLU A 35 34.62 -39.41 3.73
N LYS A 36 33.91 -39.12 4.83
CA LYS A 36 34.41 -39.05 6.22
C LYS A 36 35.67 -38.24 6.59
N ASN A 37 35.42 -37.43 7.62
CA ASN A 37 36.10 -37.29 8.94
C ASN A 37 36.50 -35.83 9.19
N GLY A 38 36.38 -35.25 10.38
CA GLY A 38 35.92 -35.63 11.71
C GLY A 38 36.18 -34.39 12.59
N ALA A 39 35.18 -33.91 13.33
CA ALA A 39 35.04 -34.06 14.79
C ALA A 39 36.14 -33.40 15.65
N SER A 40 35.74 -32.41 16.48
CA SER A 40 36.10 -32.21 17.90
C SER A 40 35.87 -30.74 18.29
N ARG A 41 34.80 -30.41 19.03
CA ARG A 41 34.74 -30.20 20.50
C ARG A 41 35.67 -29.12 21.06
N GLY A 42 35.07 -28.18 21.79
CA GLY A 42 35.74 -27.30 22.75
C GLY A 42 34.78 -26.28 23.38
N HIS A 43 34.23 -26.63 24.55
CA HIS A 43 33.62 -25.69 25.51
C HIS A 43 34.65 -24.66 25.98
N THR A 44 34.26 -23.40 26.25
CA THR A 44 34.28 -22.78 27.59
C THR A 44 33.80 -21.32 27.58
N SER A 45 33.06 -20.97 28.63
CA SER A 45 32.60 -19.65 29.07
C SER A 45 33.72 -18.73 29.58
N LEU A 46 33.52 -17.40 29.54
CA LEU A 46 33.64 -16.44 30.68
C LEU A 46 33.92 -15.00 30.18
N SER A 47 33.00 -14.08 30.48
CA SER A 47 33.28 -12.65 30.77
C SER A 47 33.78 -12.53 32.23
N PRO A 48 34.05 -11.34 32.83
CA PRO A 48 34.25 -9.96 32.33
C PRO A 48 35.50 -9.25 32.96
N TRP A 49 35.64 -7.93 32.78
CA TRP A 49 36.31 -6.90 33.64
C TRP A 49 37.32 -5.95 32.96
N TYR A 50 36.97 -4.66 32.94
CA TYR A 50 37.84 -3.46 33.00
C TYR A 50 38.48 -3.39 34.41
N PRO A 51 39.63 -2.70 34.68
CA PRO A 51 39.74 -1.22 34.57
C PRO A 51 41.16 -0.58 34.41
N HIS A 52 41.14 0.77 34.32
CA HIS A 52 42.14 1.79 34.70
C HIS A 52 43.24 2.29 33.75
N ASP A 53 43.05 3.55 33.35
CA ASP A 53 43.94 4.73 33.43
C ASP A 53 45.45 4.52 33.57
N GLY A 54 46.18 5.12 32.62
CA GLY A 54 47.63 5.30 32.67
C GLY A 54 48.07 6.37 31.66
N GLN A 55 48.00 7.62 32.11
CA GLN A 55 48.37 8.84 31.40
C GLN A 55 49.88 8.89 31.09
N ILE A 56 50.29 8.96 29.82
CA ILE A 56 51.59 9.53 29.42
C ILE A 56 51.39 10.50 28.25
N ARG A 57 51.67 11.78 28.53
CA ARG A 57 51.81 12.88 27.58
C ARG A 57 53.20 12.83 26.95
N TYR A 58 53.30 12.89 25.62
CA TYR A 58 54.39 13.62 24.94
C TYR A 58 53.87 14.24 23.62
N LEU A 59 53.83 15.57 23.66
CA LEU A 59 54.21 16.56 22.63
C LEU A 59 53.62 16.46 21.20
N ALA A 60 52.57 17.26 21.04
CA ALA A 60 52.25 18.16 19.92
C ALA A 60 53.10 18.12 18.64
N SER A 61 52.42 17.86 17.52
CA SER A 61 52.61 18.60 16.28
C SER A 61 51.23 19.00 15.74
N GLU A 62 51.01 20.30 15.66
CA GLU A 62 49.78 20.96 15.25
C GLU A 62 49.43 20.66 13.79
N GLN A 63 48.22 20.16 13.53
CA GLN A 63 47.52 20.40 12.27
C GLN A 63 46.09 20.87 12.56
N LYS A 64 45.95 22.19 12.44
CA LYS A 64 44.79 23.05 12.31
C LYS A 64 43.43 22.36 12.14
N LEU A 65 42.64 22.44 13.20
CA LEU A 65 41.20 22.23 13.26
C LEU A 65 40.50 23.50 12.75
N ASP A 66 40.07 23.51 11.49
CA ASP A 66 39.02 24.43 11.05
C ASP A 66 37.67 23.74 11.29
N SER A 67 36.99 24.19 12.35
CA SER A 67 35.63 23.83 12.71
C SER A 67 34.66 24.27 11.60
N ALA A 68 34.18 23.33 10.79
CA ALA A 68 33.02 23.53 9.94
C ALA A 68 31.83 22.83 10.59
N ALA A 69 30.87 23.65 11.00
CA ALA A 69 29.62 23.25 11.61
C ALA A 69 28.96 22.08 10.87
N GLU A 70 28.44 21.18 11.69
CA GLU A 70 27.58 20.06 11.33
C GLU A 70 26.35 20.57 10.57
N SER A 71 26.50 20.69 9.24
CA SER A 71 25.39 20.90 8.34
C SER A 71 24.70 19.55 8.17
N THR A 72 23.54 19.41 8.81
CA THR A 72 22.53 18.43 8.47
C THR A 72 22.26 18.51 6.96
N LYS A 73 22.97 17.68 6.18
CA LYS A 73 22.66 17.45 4.78
C LYS A 73 21.27 16.81 4.72
N THR A 74 20.25 17.63 4.49
CA THR A 74 18.95 17.16 4.02
C THR A 74 19.18 16.42 2.71
N LEU A 75 19.22 15.08 2.77
CA LEU A 75 19.24 14.25 1.56
C LEU A 75 18.03 14.64 0.71
N LYS A 76 18.26 14.87 -0.58
CA LYS A 76 17.16 15.07 -1.52
C LYS A 76 16.29 13.80 -1.50
N PRO A 77 14.96 13.92 -1.35
CA PRO A 77 14.07 12.76 -1.32
C PRO A 77 14.16 11.98 -2.64
N ILE A 78 13.94 10.67 -2.57
CA ILE A 78 14.00 9.77 -3.74
C ILE A 78 12.96 10.19 -4.79
N PHE A 79 11.78 10.58 -4.32
CA PHE A 79 10.66 10.99 -5.15
C PHE A 79 10.44 12.49 -5.04
N ASP A 80 10.05 13.12 -6.14
CA ASP A 80 9.61 14.51 -6.10
C ASP A 80 8.21 14.55 -5.45
N PRO A 81 8.06 15.15 -4.26
CA PRO A 81 6.77 15.23 -3.58
C PRO A 81 5.73 16.02 -4.38
N GLU A 82 6.18 16.83 -5.36
CA GLU A 82 5.32 17.63 -6.22
C GLU A 82 5.03 16.98 -7.60
N SER A 83 5.25 15.67 -7.74
CA SER A 83 4.96 14.93 -8.97
C SER A 83 3.91 13.83 -8.76
N LEU A 84 3.17 13.47 -9.84
CA LEU A 84 2.28 12.31 -9.83
C LEU A 84 3.10 11.04 -10.09
N TYR A 85 3.10 10.13 -9.13
CA TYR A 85 3.71 8.81 -9.27
C TYR A 85 2.98 7.78 -8.42
N ILE A 86 3.18 6.51 -8.75
CA ILE A 86 2.74 5.39 -7.93
C ILE A 86 3.97 4.66 -7.42
N VAL A 87 3.93 4.19 -6.18
CA VAL A 87 5.00 3.40 -5.57
C VAL A 87 4.42 2.13 -4.96
N SER A 88 5.10 1.01 -5.20
CA SER A 88 4.82 -0.27 -4.54
C SER A 88 5.88 -0.54 -3.49
N ILE A 89 5.44 -0.88 -2.28
CA ILE A 89 6.28 -1.25 -1.14
C ILE A 89 5.91 -2.68 -0.74
N PRO A 90 6.73 -3.69 -1.08
CA PRO A 90 6.49 -5.07 -0.68
C PRO A 90 6.38 -5.21 0.84
N ILE A 91 5.28 -5.80 1.31
CA ILE A 91 5.08 -6.15 2.73
C ILE A 91 5.45 -7.61 2.95
N THR A 92 4.99 -8.47 2.04
CA THR A 92 5.25 -9.91 2.02
C THR A 92 5.74 -10.33 0.63
N THR A 93 6.08 -11.61 0.46
CA THR A 93 6.42 -12.19 -0.84
C THR A 93 5.29 -12.11 -1.87
N HIS A 94 4.03 -11.98 -1.43
CA HIS A 94 2.85 -11.95 -2.31
C HIS A 94 2.08 -10.62 -2.28
N ARG A 95 2.25 -9.80 -1.23
CA ARG A 95 1.46 -8.57 -1.02
C ARG A 95 2.34 -7.35 -0.89
N SER A 96 1.91 -6.28 -1.55
CA SER A 96 2.56 -4.98 -1.52
C SER A 96 1.59 -3.86 -1.13
N TYR A 97 2.09 -2.87 -0.42
CA TYR A 97 1.41 -1.62 -0.21
C TYR A 97 1.56 -0.75 -1.46
N ILE A 98 0.45 -0.37 -2.10
CA ILE A 98 0.47 0.41 -3.33
C ILE A 98 -0.06 1.81 -3.02
N PHE A 99 0.77 2.82 -3.23
CA PHE A 99 0.45 4.21 -2.94
C PHE A 99 0.56 5.10 -4.18
N CYS A 100 -0.48 5.89 -4.44
CA CYS A 100 -0.48 6.93 -5.47
C CYS A 100 -0.23 8.30 -4.83
N ASN A 101 0.90 8.92 -5.14
CA ASN A 101 1.17 10.30 -4.72
C ASN A 101 0.46 11.26 -5.68
N HIS A 102 -0.52 11.99 -5.17
CA HIS A 102 -1.26 12.98 -5.93
C HIS A 102 -1.53 14.22 -5.08
N LYS A 103 -1.13 15.40 -5.56
CA LYS A 103 -1.49 16.68 -4.94
C LYS A 103 -2.23 17.55 -5.94
N LEU A 104 -3.25 18.25 -5.42
CA LEU A 104 -4.01 19.23 -6.21
C LEU A 104 -3.22 20.52 -6.48
N THR A 105 -2.09 20.72 -5.78
CA THR A 105 -1.16 21.83 -6.00
C THR A 105 -0.49 21.76 -7.39
N PHE A 106 -0.59 20.62 -8.09
CA PHE A 106 -0.09 20.44 -9.47
C PHE A 106 -0.88 21.24 -10.50
N LEU A 107 -1.99 21.86 -10.10
CA LEU A 107 -2.81 22.65 -10.99
C LEU A 107 -2.28 24.08 -11.09
N ASP A 108 -2.02 24.51 -12.32
CA ASP A 108 -1.88 25.93 -12.62
C ASP A 108 -3.09 26.69 -12.07
N SER A 109 -2.84 27.83 -11.41
CA SER A 109 -3.83 28.68 -10.71
C SER A 109 -5.07 29.07 -11.52
N SER A 110 -5.06 28.81 -12.83
CA SER A 110 -6.16 29.04 -13.78
C SER A 110 -7.23 27.94 -13.78
N GLN A 111 -6.91 26.70 -13.39
CA GLN A 111 -7.83 25.56 -13.52
C GLN A 111 -8.82 25.45 -12.34
N LYS A 112 -10.10 25.23 -12.66
CA LYS A 112 -11.19 25.20 -11.67
C LYS A 112 -11.32 23.81 -11.04
N VAL A 113 -10.80 23.66 -9.82
CA VAL A 113 -11.06 22.47 -9.00
C VAL A 113 -12.56 22.33 -8.68
N PRO A 114 -13.16 21.13 -8.82
CA PRO A 114 -14.57 20.91 -8.51
C PRO A 114 -14.95 21.27 -7.06
N LEU A 115 -16.17 21.79 -6.87
CA LEU A 115 -16.64 22.27 -5.56
C LEU A 115 -16.64 21.19 -4.48
N TYR A 116 -16.98 19.94 -4.83
CA TYR A 116 -17.01 18.85 -3.86
C TYR A 116 -15.62 18.53 -3.30
N VAL A 117 -14.57 18.64 -4.11
CA VAL A 117 -13.17 18.45 -3.70
C VAL A 117 -12.76 19.55 -2.71
N ARG A 118 -13.15 20.80 -2.99
CA ARG A 118 -12.90 21.94 -2.08
C ARG A 118 -13.65 21.78 -0.76
N ALA A 119 -14.90 21.33 -0.81
CA ALA A 119 -15.69 21.06 0.39
C ALA A 119 -15.06 19.94 1.23
N GLU A 120 -14.64 18.85 0.58
CA GLU A 120 -13.91 17.75 1.23
C GLU A 120 -12.63 18.24 1.90
N ALA A 121 -11.80 19.03 1.21
CA ALA A 121 -10.58 19.60 1.76
C ALA A 121 -10.82 20.49 3.00
N LYS A 122 -11.91 21.27 3.01
CA LYS A 122 -12.30 22.07 4.17
C LYS A 122 -12.74 21.19 5.34
N ILE A 123 -13.59 20.20 5.09
CA ILE A 123 -14.10 19.29 6.12
C ILE A 123 -12.96 18.48 6.74
N THR A 124 -12.10 17.89 5.92
CA THR A 124 -10.91 17.14 6.38
C THR A 124 -9.95 18.06 7.15
N GLY A 125 -9.76 19.30 6.72
CA GLY A 125 -8.97 20.29 7.45
C GLY A 125 -9.53 20.64 8.83
N LEU A 126 -10.85 20.80 8.96
CA LEU A 126 -11.51 21.00 10.26
C LEU A 126 -11.40 19.77 11.16
N ALA A 127 -11.64 18.59 10.60
CA ALA A 127 -11.50 17.32 11.31
C ALA A 127 -10.06 17.13 11.84
N ARG A 128 -9.05 17.42 11.02
CA ARG A 128 -7.63 17.36 11.42
C ARG A 128 -7.32 18.32 12.56
N LYS A 129 -7.76 19.58 12.47
CA LYS A 129 -7.59 20.56 13.55
C LYS A 129 -8.28 20.12 14.85
N GLY A 130 -9.47 19.55 14.75
CA GLY A 130 -10.19 18.99 15.91
C GLY A 130 -9.45 17.80 16.52
N TRP A 131 -8.94 16.90 15.68
CA TRP A 131 -8.16 15.74 16.08
C TRP A 131 -6.85 16.12 16.76
N ASP A 132 -6.11 17.09 16.22
CA ASP A 132 -4.86 17.57 16.81
C ASP A 132 -5.09 18.21 18.18
N LYS A 133 -6.20 18.96 18.36
CA LYS A 133 -6.62 19.46 19.68
C LYS A 133 -6.96 18.34 20.66
N LEU A 134 -7.61 17.28 20.21
CA LEU A 134 -7.93 16.12 21.05
C LEU A 134 -6.66 15.37 21.48
N LYS A 135 -5.71 15.15 20.56
CA LYS A 135 -4.41 14.53 20.86
C LYS A 135 -3.57 15.35 21.84
N ALA A 136 -3.54 16.67 21.68
CA ALA A 136 -2.78 17.57 22.56
C ALA A 136 -3.44 17.80 23.93
N SER A 137 -4.65 17.29 24.15
CA SER A 137 -5.40 17.52 25.39
C SER A 137 -4.88 16.68 26.55
N ASN A 138 -4.70 17.32 27.71
CA ASN A 138 -4.33 16.63 28.95
C ASN A 138 -5.51 15.96 29.67
N VAL A 139 -6.75 16.18 29.22
CA VAL A 139 -7.97 15.64 29.85
C VAL A 139 -8.03 14.13 29.67
N THR A 140 -8.21 13.39 30.78
CA THR A 140 -8.21 11.92 30.80
C THR A 140 -9.28 11.29 29.89
N ILE A 141 -10.46 11.92 29.80
CA ILE A 141 -11.54 11.47 28.90
C ILE A 141 -11.07 11.56 27.44
N ASN A 142 -10.44 12.67 27.04
CA ASN A 142 -9.94 12.85 25.68
C ASN A 142 -8.85 11.82 25.34
N LYS A 143 -7.94 11.53 26.27
CA LYS A 143 -6.92 10.47 26.09
C LYS A 143 -7.56 9.11 25.86
N LYS A 144 -8.57 8.74 26.66
CA LYS A 144 -9.32 7.48 26.47
C LYS A 144 -10.04 7.43 25.12
N VAL A 145 -10.63 8.54 24.69
CA VAL A 145 -11.28 8.67 23.39
C VAL A 145 -10.27 8.49 22.25
N VAL A 146 -9.10 9.13 22.33
CA VAL A 146 -8.03 8.98 21.33
C VAL A 146 -7.55 7.52 21.26
N VAL A 147 -7.32 6.86 22.40
CA VAL A 147 -6.92 5.45 22.44
C VAL A 147 -7.98 4.55 21.82
N LEU A 148 -9.26 4.75 22.17
CA LEU A 148 -10.36 3.97 21.60
C LEU A 148 -10.50 4.21 20.10
N ALA A 149 -10.43 5.47 19.66
CA ALA A 149 -10.53 5.84 18.25
C ALA A 149 -9.34 5.25 17.46
N ASN A 150 -8.10 5.36 17.93
CA ASN A 150 -6.95 4.72 17.28
C ASN A 150 -7.11 3.20 17.20
N LYS A 151 -7.60 2.57 18.27
CA LYS A 151 -7.90 1.14 18.25
C LYS A 151 -8.90 0.79 17.15
N LEU A 152 -9.96 1.58 16.98
CA LEU A 152 -10.96 1.39 15.91
C LEU A 152 -10.37 1.67 14.52
N LEU A 153 -9.59 2.73 14.36
CA LEU A 153 -8.97 3.10 13.08
C LEU A 153 -7.96 2.02 12.61
N ASN A 154 -7.26 1.38 13.54
CA ASN A 154 -6.35 0.27 13.25
C ASN A 154 -7.07 -1.00 12.78
N THR A 155 -8.39 -1.12 13.01
CA THR A 155 -9.18 -2.24 12.48
C THR A 155 -9.54 -2.10 11.00
N ILE A 156 -9.45 -0.90 10.45
CA ILE A 156 -9.75 -0.65 9.02
C ILE A 156 -8.66 -1.33 8.19
N PRO A 157 -8.97 -2.15 7.18
CA PRO A 157 -7.96 -2.77 6.33
C PRO A 157 -7.03 -1.73 5.68
N TYR A 158 -5.72 -1.99 5.66
CA TYR A 158 -4.75 -1.07 5.04
C TYR A 158 -4.98 -0.92 3.53
N ASP A 159 -5.56 -1.93 2.87
CA ASP A 159 -5.95 -1.86 1.46
C ASP A 159 -6.92 -0.69 1.17
N GLU A 160 -7.74 -0.30 2.15
CA GLU A 160 -8.60 0.88 2.01
C GLU A 160 -7.76 2.16 1.93
N SER A 161 -6.64 2.28 2.66
CA SER A 161 -5.71 3.40 2.55
C SER A 161 -5.04 3.42 1.18
N CYS A 162 -4.61 2.25 0.67
CA CYS A 162 -4.06 2.11 -0.68
C CYS A 162 -5.06 2.64 -1.73
N LEU A 163 -6.31 2.17 -1.70
CA LEU A 163 -7.35 2.58 -2.65
C LEU A 163 -7.71 4.07 -2.52
N GLN A 164 -7.73 4.60 -1.30
CA GLN A 164 -8.02 6.02 -1.06
C GLN A 164 -6.98 6.96 -1.68
N SER A 165 -5.73 6.50 -1.86
CA SER A 165 -4.68 7.30 -2.50
C SER A 165 -4.93 7.58 -3.98
N PHE A 166 -5.76 6.76 -4.66
CA PHE A 166 -6.03 6.92 -6.08
C PHE A 166 -7.08 8.01 -6.36
N PRO A 167 -6.69 9.15 -6.96
CA PRO A 167 -7.62 10.25 -7.22
C PRO A 167 -8.65 9.87 -8.29
N ALA A 168 -9.84 10.49 -8.20
CA ALA A 168 -10.86 10.37 -9.23
C ALA A 168 -10.30 10.68 -10.62
N LYS A 169 -10.62 9.89 -11.65
CA LYS A 169 -10.24 10.19 -13.05
C LYS A 169 -10.43 11.67 -13.34
N LYS A 170 -11.63 12.21 -13.09
CA LYS A 170 -11.97 13.63 -13.32
C LYS A 170 -11.13 14.68 -12.59
N VAL A 171 -10.33 14.30 -11.60
CA VAL A 171 -9.52 15.22 -10.77
C VAL A 171 -8.03 14.89 -10.88
N MET A 172 -7.69 13.74 -11.46
CA MET A 172 -6.31 13.31 -11.66
C MET A 172 -5.59 14.27 -12.62
N VAL A 173 -4.51 14.88 -12.13
CA VAL A 173 -3.66 15.79 -12.90
C VAL A 173 -2.61 14.99 -13.63
N ARG A 174 -2.60 15.05 -14.96
CA ARG A 174 -1.61 14.37 -15.80
C ARG A 174 -0.69 15.37 -16.47
N GLU A 175 0.57 14.97 -16.64
CA GLU A 175 1.55 15.73 -17.42
C GLU A 175 1.32 15.46 -18.91
N ILE A 176 1.41 16.52 -19.73
CA ILE A 176 1.38 16.41 -21.19
C ILE A 176 2.80 16.22 -21.71
N ASN A 177 2.95 15.44 -22.79
CA ASN A 177 4.22 15.31 -23.50
C ASN A 177 4.75 16.67 -24.00
N GLU A 178 6.07 16.85 -23.96
CA GLU A 178 6.72 18.14 -24.26
C GLU A 178 6.41 18.66 -25.68
N GLU A 179 6.13 17.76 -26.60
CA GLU A 179 5.79 18.03 -28.00
C GLU A 179 4.48 18.83 -28.15
N HIS A 180 3.54 18.67 -27.21
CA HIS A 180 2.22 19.31 -27.24
C HIS A 180 2.10 20.52 -26.29
N LEU A 181 3.21 20.90 -25.60
CA LEU A 181 3.26 22.06 -24.70
C LEU A 181 3.01 23.40 -25.40
N LYS A 182 3.11 23.46 -26.74
CA LYS A 182 2.89 24.68 -27.51
C LYS A 182 1.42 25.10 -27.56
N GLU A 183 0.49 24.17 -27.33
CA GLU A 183 -0.96 24.40 -27.47
C GLU A 183 -1.72 24.27 -26.14
N MET A 184 -1.12 23.68 -25.09
CA MET A 184 -1.77 23.38 -23.82
C MET A 184 -0.85 23.57 -22.59
N PRO A 185 -1.40 23.82 -21.38
CA PRO A 185 -0.60 23.96 -20.16
C PRO A 185 0.09 22.64 -19.79
N LYS A 186 1.22 22.72 -19.09
CA LYS A 186 2.10 21.58 -18.74
C LYS A 186 1.39 20.45 -17.97
N THR A 187 0.33 20.78 -17.25
CA THR A 187 -0.47 19.88 -16.43
C THR A 187 -1.97 20.08 -16.70
N LEU A 188 -2.71 18.99 -16.86
CA LEU A 188 -4.16 19.03 -17.09
C LEU A 188 -4.91 18.08 -16.16
N VAL A 189 -6.06 18.55 -15.68
CA VAL A 189 -7.06 17.69 -15.03
C VAL A 189 -7.68 16.78 -16.08
N THR A 190 -7.70 15.47 -15.85
CA THR A 190 -8.27 14.50 -16.82
C THR A 190 -9.77 14.75 -17.09
N GLY A 191 -10.49 15.40 -16.18
CA GLY A 191 -11.88 15.85 -16.41
C GLY A 191 -12.01 16.91 -17.51
N ASP A 192 -11.04 17.81 -17.63
CA ASP A 192 -11.01 18.88 -18.63
C ASP A 192 -10.52 18.35 -20.00
N MET A 193 -9.95 17.15 -20.04
CA MET A 193 -9.48 16.46 -21.26
C MET A 193 -10.63 15.98 -22.13
N SER A 194 -11.70 15.43 -21.50
CA SER A 194 -12.88 14.97 -22.24
C SER A 194 -13.64 16.11 -22.92
N GLU A 195 -13.49 17.34 -22.43
CA GLU A 195 -14.10 18.52 -23.04
C GLU A 195 -13.24 19.09 -24.19
N LYS A 196 -11.94 18.76 -24.23
CA LYS A 196 -10.95 19.31 -25.17
C LYS A 196 -10.47 18.33 -26.26
N ASN A 197 -11.04 17.13 -26.37
CA ASN A 197 -10.68 16.10 -27.36
C ASN A 197 -9.17 15.72 -27.38
N VAL A 198 -8.54 15.69 -26.21
CA VAL A 198 -7.11 15.31 -26.10
C VAL A 198 -7.01 13.79 -26.00
N SER A 199 -6.29 13.15 -26.93
CA SER A 199 -6.13 11.68 -26.94
C SER A 199 -5.19 11.21 -25.82
N VAL A 200 -5.37 9.95 -25.41
CA VAL A 200 -4.55 9.30 -24.37
C VAL A 200 -3.07 9.29 -24.75
N ASP A 201 -2.76 9.16 -26.03
CA ASP A 201 -1.40 9.09 -26.59
C ASP A 201 -0.58 10.38 -26.38
N GLN A 202 -1.25 11.51 -26.12
CA GLN A 202 -0.61 12.81 -25.89
C GLN A 202 -0.19 13.01 -24.43
N LEU A 203 -0.63 12.11 -23.53
CA LEU A 203 -0.31 12.16 -22.11
C LEU A 203 0.93 11.33 -21.80
N LYS A 204 1.73 11.84 -20.88
CA LYS A 204 2.84 11.08 -20.32
C LYS A 204 2.29 9.98 -19.41
N PRO A 205 2.70 8.70 -19.58
CA PRO A 205 2.33 7.62 -18.67
C PRO A 205 2.78 7.93 -17.23
N ILE A 206 1.97 7.51 -16.25
CA ILE A 206 2.28 7.72 -14.85
C ILE A 206 3.40 6.76 -14.43
N PRO A 207 4.52 7.25 -13.87
CA PRO A 207 5.59 6.38 -13.42
C PRO A 207 5.13 5.54 -12.22
N PHE A 208 5.30 4.23 -12.33
CA PHE A 208 5.06 3.26 -11.28
C PHE A 208 6.41 2.71 -10.79
N TYR A 209 6.84 3.15 -9.61
CA TYR A 209 8.10 2.75 -9.00
C TYR A 209 7.93 1.48 -8.17
N HIS A 210 8.84 0.52 -8.36
CA HIS A 210 8.92 -0.69 -7.54
C HIS A 210 10.37 -1.09 -7.27
N PRO A 211 10.65 -1.86 -6.19
CA PRO A 211 11.96 -2.45 -5.96
C PRO A 211 12.34 -3.44 -7.06
N ARG A 212 13.65 -3.67 -7.26
CA ARG A 212 14.14 -4.54 -8.35
C ARG A 212 13.79 -6.01 -8.15
N PHE A 213 13.67 -6.44 -6.90
CA PHE A 213 13.32 -7.82 -6.55
C PHE A 213 11.82 -8.12 -6.68
N GLN A 214 11.01 -7.10 -7.02
CA GLN A 214 9.58 -7.22 -7.26
C GLN A 214 9.27 -7.26 -8.76
N GLU A 215 8.54 -8.28 -9.17
CA GLU A 215 8.10 -8.42 -10.56
C GLU A 215 6.90 -7.51 -10.86
N ALA A 216 6.94 -6.79 -11.99
CA ALA A 216 5.85 -5.92 -12.41
C ALA A 216 4.53 -6.69 -12.64
N LEU A 217 4.62 -7.95 -13.11
CA LEU A 217 3.45 -8.81 -13.31
C LEU A 217 2.75 -9.15 -11.97
N ALA A 218 3.53 -9.33 -10.89
CA ALA A 218 3.00 -9.57 -9.55
C ALA A 218 2.20 -8.38 -9.02
N ILE A 219 2.70 -7.16 -9.26
CA ILE A 219 2.00 -5.93 -8.92
C ILE A 219 0.69 -5.83 -9.70
N LEU A 220 0.77 -6.08 -11.00
CA LEU A 220 -0.38 -5.97 -11.91
C LEU A 220 -1.48 -6.96 -11.51
N SER A 221 -1.13 -8.22 -11.26
CA SER A 221 -2.08 -9.24 -10.80
C SER A 221 -2.69 -8.88 -9.45
N GLN A 222 -1.90 -8.34 -8.51
CA GLN A 222 -2.40 -7.84 -7.23
C GLN A 222 -3.41 -6.70 -7.43
N MET A 223 -3.13 -5.74 -8.31
CA MET A 223 -4.04 -4.62 -8.59
C MET A 223 -5.36 -5.08 -9.22
N HIS A 224 -5.32 -6.05 -10.16
CA HIS A 224 -6.52 -6.66 -10.71
C HIS A 224 -7.35 -7.39 -9.64
N LYS A 225 -6.69 -8.22 -8.82
CA LYS A 225 -7.34 -8.92 -7.70
C LYS A 225 -8.00 -7.94 -6.73
N CYS A 226 -7.31 -6.86 -6.36
CA CYS A 226 -7.86 -5.81 -5.52
C CYS A 226 -9.09 -5.15 -6.16
N ARG A 227 -9.03 -4.80 -7.45
CA ARG A 227 -10.16 -4.20 -8.18
C ARG A 227 -11.41 -5.08 -8.10
N ASP A 228 -11.25 -6.37 -8.36
CA ASP A 228 -12.36 -7.30 -8.49
C ASP A 228 -12.98 -7.66 -7.13
N LEU A 229 -12.13 -7.88 -6.11
CA LEU A 229 -12.57 -8.18 -4.74
C LEU A 229 -13.27 -6.98 -4.07
N TYR A 230 -12.69 -5.79 -4.18
CA TYR A 230 -13.11 -4.65 -3.35
C TYR A 230 -14.28 -3.85 -3.93
N SER A 231 -14.59 -3.98 -5.23
CA SER A 231 -15.69 -3.25 -5.89
C SER A 231 -17.06 -3.55 -5.27
N SER A 232 -17.43 -4.82 -5.14
CA SER A 232 -18.73 -5.22 -4.58
C SER A 232 -18.78 -5.06 -3.06
N TYR A 233 -17.65 -5.36 -2.39
CA TYR A 233 -17.49 -5.27 -0.94
C TYR A 233 -17.76 -3.86 -0.41
N HIS A 234 -17.05 -2.84 -0.92
CA HIS A 234 -17.21 -1.48 -0.44
C HIS A 234 -18.57 -0.88 -0.76
N ARG A 235 -19.19 -1.26 -1.88
CA ARG A 235 -20.55 -0.82 -2.21
C ARG A 235 -21.56 -1.31 -1.18
N LYS A 236 -21.52 -2.61 -0.83
CA LYS A 236 -22.42 -3.21 0.16
C LYS A 236 -22.25 -2.54 1.53
N TRP A 237 -21.01 -2.40 2.00
CA TRP A 237 -20.74 -1.86 3.32
C TRP A 237 -20.94 -0.35 3.42
N ALA A 238 -20.70 0.41 2.35
CA ALA A 238 -21.08 1.83 2.29
C ALA A 238 -22.59 2.01 2.52
N ILE A 239 -23.44 1.20 1.89
CA ILE A 239 -24.90 1.28 2.07
C ILE A 239 -25.28 1.01 3.54
N TRP A 240 -24.70 -0.03 4.15
CA TRP A 240 -24.93 -0.34 5.56
C TRP A 240 -24.49 0.78 6.49
N CYS A 241 -23.33 1.40 6.25
CA CYS A 241 -22.88 2.54 7.03
C CYS A 241 -23.80 3.76 6.81
N ALA A 242 -24.26 4.01 5.59
CA ALA A 242 -25.19 5.11 5.27
C ALA A 242 -26.53 4.98 6.00
N ILE A 243 -27.04 3.75 6.18
CA ILE A 243 -28.25 3.49 6.97
C ILE A 243 -27.96 3.63 8.47
N GLY A 244 -26.81 3.16 8.95
CA GLY A 244 -26.51 3.21 10.38
C GLY A 244 -26.12 4.59 10.89
N VAL A 245 -25.57 5.48 10.05
CA VAL A 245 -25.24 6.87 10.44
C VAL A 245 -26.44 7.60 11.05
N PRO A 246 -27.60 7.74 10.38
CA PRO A 246 -28.76 8.43 10.96
C PRO A 246 -29.31 7.76 12.22
N ILE A 247 -29.14 6.45 12.36
CA ILE A 247 -29.54 5.70 13.57
C ILE A 247 -28.62 6.02 14.74
N SER A 248 -27.33 6.22 14.47
CA SER A 248 -26.32 6.54 15.48
C SER A 248 -26.26 8.02 15.87
N LEU A 249 -26.71 8.94 15.01
CA LEU A 249 -26.64 10.38 15.23
C LEU A 249 -27.42 10.90 16.46
N PRO A 250 -28.60 10.37 16.83
CA PRO A 250 -29.30 10.78 18.05
C PRO A 250 -28.44 10.68 19.32
N LEU A 251 -27.49 9.75 19.37
CA LEU A 251 -26.58 9.60 20.51
C LEU A 251 -25.53 10.71 20.59
N ALA A 252 -25.30 11.47 19.50
CA ALA A 252 -24.38 12.61 19.50
C ALA A 252 -24.94 13.85 20.24
N LEU A 253 -26.26 13.90 20.49
CA LEU A 253 -26.91 15.00 21.20
C LEU A 253 -26.72 14.94 22.72
N ILE A 254 -26.15 13.86 23.26
CA ILE A 254 -25.91 13.70 24.71
C ILE A 254 -24.54 14.31 25.06
N PRO A 255 -24.47 15.38 25.87
CA PRO A 255 -23.25 16.16 26.10
C PRO A 255 -22.21 15.48 27.02
N VAL A 256 -22.50 14.28 27.55
CA VAL A 256 -21.66 13.60 28.55
C VAL A 256 -20.51 12.79 27.90
N MET A 257 -20.68 12.33 26.66
CA MET A 257 -19.67 11.52 25.96
C MET A 257 -19.64 11.87 24.46
N PRO A 258 -18.46 12.02 23.83
CA PRO A 258 -18.39 12.10 22.38
C PRO A 258 -18.91 10.78 21.79
N ASN A 259 -19.82 10.85 20.83
CA ASN A 259 -20.40 9.69 20.16
C ASN A 259 -19.37 9.03 19.21
N VAL A 260 -18.37 8.37 19.79
CA VAL A 260 -17.33 7.63 19.06
C VAL A 260 -17.93 6.62 18.08
N PRO A 261 -18.98 5.84 18.42
CA PRO A 261 -19.59 4.91 17.46
C PRO A 261 -20.18 5.60 16.22
N GLY A 262 -20.91 6.71 16.41
CA GLY A 262 -21.50 7.44 15.29
C GLY A 262 -20.46 8.14 14.42
N PHE A 263 -19.45 8.77 15.03
CA PHE A 263 -18.33 9.35 14.29
C PHE A 263 -17.53 8.28 13.54
N TYR A 264 -17.26 7.14 14.17
CA TYR A 264 -16.60 6.01 13.52
C TYR A 264 -17.40 5.51 12.32
N LEU A 265 -18.72 5.35 12.45
CA LEU A 265 -19.54 4.87 11.35
C LEU A 265 -19.61 5.86 10.18
N ALA A 266 -19.69 7.17 10.47
CA ALA A 266 -19.60 8.21 9.46
C ALA A 266 -18.23 8.21 8.76
N TYR A 267 -17.14 8.02 9.52
CA TYR A 267 -15.81 7.86 8.95
C TYR A 267 -15.68 6.58 8.12
N ARG A 268 -16.26 5.46 8.55
CA ARG A 268 -16.27 4.20 7.77
C ARG A 268 -17.05 4.34 6.47
N LEU A 269 -18.18 5.04 6.49
CA LEU A 269 -18.90 5.41 5.28
C LEU A 269 -17.99 6.17 4.32
N TYR A 270 -17.27 7.19 4.82
CA TYR A 270 -16.31 7.95 4.03
C TYR A 270 -15.21 7.06 3.42
N CYS A 271 -14.57 6.21 4.23
CA CYS A 271 -13.54 5.28 3.75
C CYS A 271 -14.05 4.35 2.66
N HIS A 272 -15.25 3.76 2.82
CA HIS A 272 -15.83 2.89 1.80
C HIS A 272 -16.18 3.62 0.50
N VAL A 273 -16.72 4.83 0.59
CA VAL A 273 -17.02 5.65 -0.60
C VAL A 273 -15.73 6.01 -1.34
N LYS A 274 -14.69 6.44 -0.61
CA LYS A 274 -13.40 6.80 -1.20
C LYS A 274 -12.68 5.58 -1.78
N ALA A 275 -12.69 4.44 -1.10
CA ALA A 275 -12.13 3.19 -1.61
C ALA A 275 -12.87 2.74 -2.89
N LEU A 276 -14.20 2.88 -2.96
CA LEU A 276 -14.97 2.58 -4.18
C LEU A 276 -14.60 3.50 -5.35
N MET A 277 -14.34 4.78 -5.08
CA MET A 277 -13.79 5.69 -6.09
C MET A 277 -12.41 5.20 -6.53
N GLY A 278 -11.53 4.88 -5.58
CA GLY A 278 -10.19 4.35 -5.81
C GLY A 278 -10.18 3.11 -6.69
N VAL A 279 -11.03 2.12 -6.42
CA VAL A 279 -11.18 0.89 -7.23
C VAL A 279 -11.55 1.21 -8.68
N LYS A 280 -12.48 2.16 -8.91
CA LYS A 280 -12.85 2.58 -10.27
C LYS A 280 -11.70 3.27 -10.99
N ASN A 281 -10.96 4.11 -10.28
CA ASN A 281 -9.81 4.84 -10.84
C ASN A 281 -8.65 3.89 -11.14
N MET A 282 -8.39 2.93 -10.25
CA MET A 282 -7.43 1.87 -10.47
C MET A 282 -7.82 1.04 -11.69
N GLY A 283 -9.10 0.68 -11.82
CA GLY A 283 -9.63 0.02 -13.01
C GLY A 283 -9.36 0.79 -14.31
N TYR A 284 -9.52 2.12 -14.28
CA TYR A 284 -9.15 2.99 -15.38
C TYR A 284 -7.63 2.96 -15.67
N LEU A 285 -6.77 3.06 -14.65
CA LEU A 285 -5.32 3.00 -14.82
C LEU A 285 -4.81 1.67 -15.38
N LEU A 286 -5.56 0.59 -15.16
CA LEU A 286 -5.28 -0.76 -15.66
C LEU A 286 -5.89 -1.01 -17.06
N GLU A 287 -6.51 -0.01 -17.69
CA GLU A 287 -7.00 -0.16 -19.06
C GLU A 287 -5.82 -0.45 -20.01
N THR A 288 -5.96 -1.54 -20.76
CA THR A 288 -4.96 -2.10 -21.66
C THR A 288 -5.38 -1.85 -23.10
N GLU A 289 -4.44 -1.47 -23.95
CA GLU A 289 -4.66 -1.34 -25.39
C GLU A 289 -4.37 -2.69 -26.07
N GLY A 290 -5.40 -3.38 -26.55
CA GLY A 290 -5.26 -4.69 -27.18
C GLY A 290 -6.48 -5.60 -26.99
N ASP A 291 -6.35 -6.86 -27.43
CA ASP A 291 -7.39 -7.86 -27.26
C ASP A 291 -7.57 -8.22 -25.77
N GLN A 292 -8.78 -8.02 -25.25
CA GLN A 292 -9.13 -8.31 -23.85
C GLN A 292 -9.08 -9.81 -23.50
N SER A 293 -8.79 -10.68 -24.49
CA SER A 293 -8.66 -12.12 -24.34
C SER A 293 -7.28 -12.59 -23.85
N LEU A 294 -6.26 -11.73 -23.89
CA LEU A 294 -4.89 -12.05 -23.46
C LEU A 294 -4.64 -11.62 -22.01
N ASP A 295 -3.78 -12.38 -21.31
CA ASP A 295 -3.35 -12.02 -19.96
C ASP A 295 -2.63 -10.68 -20.00
N PRO A 296 -3.01 -9.71 -19.13
CA PRO A 296 -2.47 -8.36 -19.21
C PRO A 296 -0.98 -8.35 -18.85
N THR A 297 -0.15 -7.80 -19.74
CA THR A 297 1.28 -7.62 -19.49
C THR A 297 1.54 -6.19 -18.98
N PRO A 298 2.51 -5.96 -18.07
CA PRO A 298 2.87 -4.61 -17.63
C PRO A 298 3.29 -3.64 -18.74
N ALA A 299 3.64 -4.15 -19.92
CA ALA A 299 3.97 -3.34 -21.10
C ALA A 299 2.73 -2.85 -21.86
N ASP A 300 1.58 -3.50 -21.69
CA ASP A 300 0.37 -3.23 -22.46
C ASP A 300 -0.52 -2.16 -21.79
N THR A 301 -0.17 -1.73 -20.56
CA THR A 301 -0.94 -0.74 -19.82
C THR A 301 -0.78 0.66 -20.43
N THR A 302 -1.90 1.28 -20.80
CA THR A 302 -1.94 2.58 -21.49
C THR A 302 -1.52 3.76 -20.62
N HIS A 303 -1.70 3.65 -19.31
CA HIS A 303 -1.60 4.79 -18.39
C HIS A 303 -0.44 4.67 -17.40
N LEU A 304 0.21 3.50 -17.33
CA LEU A 304 1.23 3.19 -16.35
C LEU A 304 2.54 2.83 -17.04
N SER A 305 3.65 3.28 -16.47
CA SER A 305 5.00 2.89 -16.89
C SER A 305 5.73 2.32 -15.68
N PHE A 306 5.98 1.01 -15.69
CA PHE A 306 6.68 0.33 -14.60
C PHE A 306 8.18 0.60 -14.66
N GLN A 307 8.74 1.09 -13.55
CA GLN A 307 10.13 1.48 -13.42
C GLN A 307 10.74 0.89 -12.15
N ALA A 308 11.72 0.01 -12.32
CA ALA A 308 12.48 -0.52 -11.20
C ALA A 308 13.38 0.59 -10.60
N CYS A 309 13.23 0.85 -9.30
CA CYS A 309 13.98 1.87 -8.57
C CYS A 309 14.94 1.22 -7.57
N PRO A 310 16.25 1.12 -7.86
CA PRO A 310 17.23 0.48 -6.97
C PRO A 310 17.33 1.15 -5.59
N LYS A 311 16.98 2.43 -5.48
CA LYS A 311 17.00 3.18 -4.22
C LYS A 311 15.97 2.65 -3.21
N LEU A 312 14.90 2.00 -3.69
CA LEU A 312 13.92 1.33 -2.84
C LEU A 312 14.42 -0.01 -2.27
N ASP A 313 15.49 -0.58 -2.82
CA ASP A 313 16.06 -1.84 -2.33
C ASP A 313 16.87 -1.62 -1.04
N VAL A 314 17.44 -0.42 -0.88
CA VAL A 314 18.40 -0.09 0.20
C VAL A 314 17.85 -0.36 1.61
N PRO A 315 16.60 0.02 1.96
CA PRO A 315 16.07 -0.22 3.30
C PRO A 315 15.93 -1.71 3.66
N TYR A 316 15.70 -2.57 2.65
CA TYR A 316 15.60 -4.01 2.82
C TYR A 316 17.00 -4.65 2.99
N LEU A 317 18.04 -4.08 2.34
CA LEU A 317 19.44 -4.57 2.39
C LEU A 317 19.99 -4.61 3.81
N ALA A 318 19.53 -3.69 4.66
CA ALA A 318 19.95 -3.62 6.06
C ALA A 318 19.54 -4.84 6.89
N ASP A 319 18.36 -5.43 6.64
CA ASP A 319 17.83 -6.55 7.43
C ASP A 319 18.02 -7.91 6.73
N ALA A 320 18.66 -7.93 5.56
CA ALA A 320 18.81 -9.12 4.72
C ALA A 320 17.49 -9.83 4.37
N THR A 321 16.36 -9.11 4.41
CA THR A 321 15.01 -9.62 4.08
C THR A 321 14.76 -9.61 2.57
N PHE A 322 15.62 -10.30 1.80
CA PHE A 322 15.47 -10.44 0.35
C PHE A 322 14.81 -11.74 -0.03
N ALA A 323 13.56 -11.65 -0.44
CA ALA A 323 12.93 -12.67 -1.24
C ALA A 323 12.36 -12.03 -2.50
N LYS A 324 12.36 -12.79 -3.60
CA LYS A 324 11.77 -12.34 -4.85
C LYS A 324 10.26 -12.24 -4.66
N VAL A 325 9.67 -11.08 -4.94
CA VAL A 325 8.22 -10.87 -4.87
C VAL A 325 7.64 -11.23 -6.24
N LYS A 326 6.82 -12.28 -6.26
CA LYS A 326 6.21 -12.85 -7.46
C LYS A 326 4.69 -12.81 -7.35
N ALA A 327 4.01 -13.12 -8.45
CA ALA A 327 2.58 -13.36 -8.40
C ALA A 327 2.29 -14.53 -7.43
N GLU A 328 1.15 -14.47 -6.76
CA GLU A 328 0.73 -15.49 -5.81
C GLU A 328 0.61 -16.84 -6.51
N ASP A 329 1.56 -17.74 -6.22
CA ASP A 329 1.59 -19.11 -6.70
C ASP A 329 1.43 -20.06 -5.50
N ASN A 330 0.58 -21.08 -5.61
CA ASN A 330 0.23 -22.02 -4.51
C ASN A 330 1.41 -22.88 -3.99
N SER A 331 2.64 -22.65 -4.46
CA SER A 331 3.80 -23.51 -4.20
C SER A 331 4.75 -23.00 -3.11
N GLU A 332 4.75 -21.71 -2.80
CA GLU A 332 5.69 -21.10 -1.85
C GLU A 332 4.97 -20.53 -0.63
N ASN A 333 5.49 -20.81 0.58
CA ASN A 333 4.95 -20.24 1.81
C ASN A 333 5.22 -18.73 1.84
N GLU A 334 4.17 -17.97 2.11
CA GLU A 334 4.24 -16.51 2.17
C GLU A 334 5.09 -16.04 3.37
N GLN A 335 6.02 -15.12 3.12
CA GLN A 335 6.93 -14.59 4.14
C GLN A 335 6.86 -13.07 4.22
N VAL A 336 6.97 -12.53 5.44
CA VAL A 336 7.04 -11.08 5.68
C VAL A 336 8.42 -10.55 5.31
N LEU A 337 8.46 -9.45 4.57
CA LEU A 337 9.69 -8.77 4.14
C LEU A 337 9.99 -7.50 4.94
N LEU A 338 8.97 -6.95 5.61
CA LEU A 338 9.09 -5.73 6.40
C LEU A 338 9.27 -6.01 7.89
N THR A 339 10.13 -5.22 8.52
CA THR A 339 10.21 -5.03 9.97
C THR A 339 9.79 -3.59 10.31
N HIS A 340 9.48 -3.31 11.57
CA HIS A 340 9.19 -1.94 12.00
C HIS A 340 10.35 -0.98 11.68
N ASP A 341 11.59 -1.43 11.88
CA ASP A 341 12.79 -0.65 11.56
C ASP A 341 12.95 -0.45 10.04
N THR A 342 12.62 -1.47 9.23
CA THR A 342 12.61 -1.34 7.76
C THR A 342 11.59 -0.28 7.32
N VAL A 343 10.40 -0.26 7.92
CA VAL A 343 9.38 0.76 7.61
C VAL A 343 9.93 2.17 7.87
N ASP A 344 10.55 2.38 9.03
CA ASP A 344 11.10 3.69 9.37
C ASP A 344 12.23 4.10 8.41
N ARG A 345 13.12 3.17 8.05
CA ARG A 345 14.15 3.43 7.02
C ARG A 345 13.56 3.71 5.64
N ILE A 346 12.51 3.01 5.22
CA ILE A 346 11.83 3.27 3.93
C ILE A 346 11.31 4.69 3.92
N VAL A 347 10.61 5.10 4.98
CA VAL A 347 10.02 6.42 5.10
C VAL A 347 11.10 7.51 5.08
N ASP A 348 12.13 7.35 5.91
CA ASP A 348 13.22 8.32 6.02
C ASP A 348 14.01 8.45 4.71
N HIS A 349 14.27 7.33 4.02
CA HIS A 349 15.04 7.33 2.77
C HIS A 349 14.22 7.87 1.59
N SER A 350 12.92 7.55 1.53
CA SER A 350 12.03 7.96 0.43
C SER A 350 11.44 9.36 0.59
N GLY A 351 11.38 9.88 1.83
CA GLY A 351 10.68 11.12 2.17
C GLY A 351 9.16 10.95 2.27
N LEU A 352 8.66 9.71 2.35
CA LEU A 352 7.22 9.39 2.38
C LEU A 352 6.65 9.41 3.81
N GLU A 353 6.91 10.48 4.57
CA GLU A 353 6.52 10.61 5.99
C GLU A 353 5.02 10.36 6.25
N GLN A 354 4.19 10.73 5.28
CA GLN A 354 2.74 10.52 5.35
C GLN A 354 2.32 9.05 5.40
N LEU A 355 3.18 8.12 4.97
CA LEU A 355 2.89 6.69 4.91
C LEU A 355 3.32 5.92 6.15
N ARG A 356 4.05 6.54 7.09
CA ARG A 356 4.62 5.84 8.25
C ARG A 356 3.55 5.04 9.02
N ASP A 357 2.50 5.72 9.47
CA ASP A 357 1.44 5.08 10.25
C ASP A 357 0.71 3.99 9.44
N ASP A 358 0.46 4.24 8.15
CA ASP A 358 -0.22 3.29 7.27
C ASP A 358 0.63 2.04 6.98
N LEU A 359 1.95 2.17 6.84
CA LEU A 359 2.87 1.05 6.63
C LEU A 359 3.04 0.22 7.90
N HIS A 360 3.20 0.86 9.05
CA HIS A 360 3.22 0.18 10.35
C HIS A 360 1.91 -0.58 10.59
N LYS A 361 0.78 0.02 10.23
CA LYS A 361 -0.53 -0.64 10.27
C LYS A 361 -0.62 -1.83 9.31
N ALA A 362 -0.14 -1.68 8.07
CA ALA A 362 -0.14 -2.76 7.08
C ALA A 362 0.71 -3.94 7.54
N LEU A 363 1.92 -3.68 8.06
CA LEU A 363 2.80 -4.69 8.65
C LEU A 363 2.10 -5.46 9.77
N ASN A 364 1.50 -4.75 10.73
CA ASN A 364 0.80 -5.37 11.85
C ASN A 364 -0.38 -6.26 11.40
N GLN A 365 -1.14 -5.82 10.38
CA GLN A 365 -2.26 -6.59 9.85
C GLN A 365 -1.80 -7.85 9.11
N GLU A 366 -0.71 -7.75 8.35
CA GLU A 366 -0.15 -8.89 7.61
C GLU A 366 0.54 -9.91 8.53
N LEU A 367 1.25 -9.45 9.57
CA LEU A 367 1.79 -10.32 10.62
C LEU A 367 0.66 -11.12 11.30
N ALA A 368 -0.41 -10.44 11.74
CA ALA A 368 -1.54 -11.09 12.38
C ALA A 368 -2.28 -12.08 11.45
N ARG A 369 -2.34 -11.79 10.14
CA ARG A 369 -2.93 -12.71 9.15
C ARG A 369 -2.09 -13.97 8.99
N LEU A 370 -0.78 -13.84 8.87
CA LEU A 370 0.13 -14.97 8.67
C LEU A 370 0.23 -15.84 9.93
N GLU A 371 0.29 -15.24 11.13
CA GLU A 371 0.19 -15.97 12.39
C GLU A 371 -1.09 -16.81 12.47
N LYS A 372 -2.21 -16.23 12.05
CA LYS A 372 -3.49 -16.94 12.02
C LYS A 372 -3.46 -18.12 11.03
N GLN A 373 -2.92 -17.93 9.83
CA GLN A 373 -2.79 -19.01 8.83
C GLN A 373 -1.90 -20.15 9.34
N LEU A 374 -0.73 -19.83 9.90
CA LEU A 374 0.16 -20.83 10.51
C LEU A 374 -0.53 -21.61 11.63
N SER A 375 -1.34 -20.93 12.46
CA SER A 375 -2.10 -21.59 13.52
C SER A 375 -3.17 -22.54 12.97
N GLU A 376 -3.86 -22.15 11.89
CA GLU A 376 -4.90 -22.97 11.23
C GLU A 376 -4.29 -24.20 10.54
N GLU A 377 -3.11 -24.06 9.93
CA GLU A 377 -2.35 -25.15 9.30
C GLU A 377 -1.79 -26.13 10.33
N SER A 378 -1.35 -25.67 11.49
CA SER A 378 -0.80 -26.54 12.55
C SER A 378 -1.85 -27.41 13.26
N VAL A 379 -3.14 -27.10 13.07
CA VAL A 379 -4.28 -27.81 13.68
C VAL A 379 -4.86 -28.88 12.72
N GLN A 380 -4.54 -28.80 11.43
CA GLN A 380 -4.89 -29.79 10.41
C GLN A 380 -3.83 -30.89 10.34
#